data_AF-A0A954NC69-F1
#
_entry.id   AF-A0A954NC69-F1
#
_cell.length_a   1.000
_cell.length_b   1.000
_cell.length_c   1.000
_cell.angle_alpha   90.00
_cell.angle_beta   90.00
_cell.angle_gamma   90.00
#
_symmetry.space_group_name_H-M   'P 1'
#
loop_
_entity.id
_entity.type
_entity.pdbx_description
1 polymer ?
#
loop_
_entity_poly.entity_id
_entity_poly.type
_entity_poly.pdbx_seq_one_letter_code
_entity_poly.pdbx_strand_id
1 'polypeptide(L)'
;MSLVTMLAVGFAYCAHMQRTFAHEQRVTNKVLELFGIVTTVKVAPHWLVRLIGNDNVPEWYERVDKASIAPGTSDGIRKLVPYLREFQYLDMVFIEEGGERPVEFSLLQQLPDLKSLNLNYYDPLDPTSIGELKALKQLEVLSPGYSPLTDSQRRELQSALPNCRISE
;
A
#
# COMPACT_ATOMS: atom_id res chain seq x y z
N MET A 1 20.11 -21.28 -26.40
CA MET A 1 18.66 -20.98 -26.33
C MET A 1 18.24 -20.48 -27.70
N SER A 2 17.21 -21.05 -28.35
CA SER A 2 16.84 -20.64 -29.71
C SER A 2 15.97 -19.38 -29.70
N LEU A 3 15.93 -18.64 -30.81
CA LEU A 3 15.08 -17.45 -30.99
C LEU A 3 13.60 -17.77 -30.72
N VAL A 4 13.15 -18.97 -31.10
CA VAL A 4 11.79 -19.46 -30.86
C VAL A 4 11.50 -19.59 -29.36
N THR A 5 12.44 -20.09 -28.57
CA THR A 5 12.28 -20.20 -27.12
C THR A 5 12.22 -18.82 -26.46
N MET A 6 13.03 -17.85 -26.91
CA MET A 6 12.98 -16.47 -26.41
C MET A 6 11.64 -15.79 -26.69
N LEU A 7 11.11 -15.95 -27.91
CA LEU A 7 9.81 -15.39 -28.29
C LEU A 7 8.67 -16.01 -27.49
N ALA A 8 8.66 -17.34 -27.32
CA ALA A 8 7.64 -18.04 -26.54
C ALA A 8 7.61 -17.58 -25.07
N VAL A 9 8.78 -17.40 -24.45
CA VAL A 9 8.90 -16.87 -23.08
C VAL A 9 8.40 -15.42 -23.01
N GLY A 10 8.73 -14.59 -24.00
CA GLY A 10 8.23 -13.22 -24.10
C GLY A 10 6.70 -13.16 -24.17
N PHE A 11 6.06 -13.97 -25.03
CA PHE A 11 4.61 -14.03 -25.14
C PHE A 11 3.93 -14.55 -23.88
N ALA A 12 4.49 -15.58 -23.24
CA ALA A 12 3.96 -16.11 -21.99
C ALA A 12 4.05 -15.08 -20.85
N TYR A 13 5.17 -14.36 -20.75
CA TYR A 13 5.35 -13.29 -19.78
C TYR A 13 4.34 -12.16 -19.98
N CYS A 14 4.20 -11.69 -21.22
CA CYS A 14 3.16 -10.76 -21.61
C CYS A 14 1.77 -11.24 -21.17
N ALA A 15 1.34 -12.42 -21.62
CA ALA A 15 0.01 -12.95 -21.29
C ALA A 15 -0.23 -13.06 -19.77
N HIS A 16 0.80 -13.39 -18.99
CA HIS A 16 0.75 -13.36 -17.54
C HIS A 16 0.52 -11.94 -16.99
N MET A 17 1.33 -10.96 -17.42
CA MET A 17 1.19 -9.56 -17.01
C MET A 17 -0.19 -8.98 -17.31
N GLN A 18 -0.78 -9.38 -18.44
CA GLN A 18 -2.12 -8.97 -18.87
C GLN A 18 -3.20 -9.51 -17.94
N ARG A 19 -3.08 -10.78 -17.54
CA ARG A 19 -4.01 -11.41 -16.58
C ARG A 19 -3.88 -10.79 -15.20
N THR A 20 -2.65 -10.53 -14.74
CA THR A 20 -2.39 -9.88 -13.46
C THR A 20 -2.98 -8.48 -13.44
N PHE A 21 -2.75 -7.67 -14.48
CA PHE A 21 -3.35 -6.35 -14.61
C PHE A 21 -4.88 -6.41 -14.60
N ALA A 22 -5.49 -7.31 -15.38
CA ALA A 22 -6.95 -7.45 -15.40
C ALA A 22 -7.53 -7.90 -14.03
N HIS A 23 -6.76 -8.67 -13.25
CA HIS A 23 -7.13 -9.02 -11.89
C HIS A 23 -7.04 -7.83 -10.95
N GLU A 24 -5.91 -7.12 -10.95
CA GLU A 24 -5.71 -5.93 -10.12
C GLU A 24 -6.75 -4.86 -10.44
N GLN A 25 -7.08 -4.63 -11.71
CA GLN A 25 -8.15 -3.67 -12.08
C GLN A 25 -9.51 -4.06 -11.49
N ARG A 26 -9.84 -5.36 -11.41
CA ARG A 26 -11.08 -5.80 -10.74
C ARG A 26 -11.04 -5.53 -9.24
N VAL A 27 -9.89 -5.73 -8.60
CA VAL A 27 -9.72 -5.45 -7.16
C VAL A 27 -9.77 -3.95 -6.90
N THR A 28 -9.07 -3.16 -7.71
CA THR A 28 -9.10 -1.69 -7.74
C THR A 28 -10.53 -1.19 -7.79
N ASN A 29 -11.34 -1.64 -8.74
CA ASN A 29 -12.73 -1.19 -8.85
C ASN A 29 -13.53 -1.45 -7.55
N LYS A 30 -13.32 -2.60 -6.89
CA LYS A 30 -13.96 -2.87 -5.59
C LYS A 30 -13.44 -1.95 -4.48
N VAL A 31 -12.14 -1.66 -4.45
CA VAL A 31 -11.55 -0.74 -3.46
C VAL A 31 -12.06 0.70 -3.66
N LEU A 32 -12.16 1.14 -4.91
CA LEU A 32 -12.72 2.44 -5.30
C LEU A 32 -14.21 2.54 -4.93
N GLU A 33 -15.01 1.51 -5.21
CA GLU A 33 -16.43 1.44 -4.83
C GLU A 33 -16.63 1.49 -3.31
N LEU A 34 -15.71 0.88 -2.56
CA LEU A 34 -15.81 0.80 -1.12
C LEU A 34 -15.42 2.14 -0.50
N PHE A 35 -14.16 2.58 -0.57
CA PHE A 35 -13.71 3.69 0.29
C PHE A 35 -12.42 4.40 -0.15
N GLY A 36 -11.98 4.37 -1.42
CA GLY A 36 -10.62 4.86 -1.71
C GLY A 36 -10.29 5.35 -3.11
N ILE A 37 -9.07 5.86 -3.23
CA ILE A 37 -8.34 6.13 -4.47
C ILE A 37 -7.11 5.22 -4.44
N VAL A 38 -6.83 4.50 -5.53
CA VAL A 38 -5.57 3.79 -5.68
C VAL A 38 -4.70 4.51 -6.69
N THR A 39 -3.39 4.51 -6.46
CA THR A 39 -2.42 4.97 -7.45
C THR A 39 -1.64 3.79 -7.99
N THR A 40 -1.13 3.92 -9.20
CA THR A 40 -0.33 2.89 -9.85
C THR A 40 1.09 3.35 -10.12
N VAL A 41 2.00 2.39 -10.20
CA VAL A 41 3.38 2.55 -10.67
C VAL A 41 3.63 1.60 -11.84
N LYS A 42 4.49 2.02 -12.77
CA LYS A 42 4.94 1.15 -13.86
C LYS A 42 6.08 0.24 -13.37
N VAL A 43 5.86 -1.08 -13.37
CA VAL A 43 6.87 -2.08 -12.95
C VAL A 43 7.56 -2.77 -14.13
N ALA A 44 7.64 -2.10 -15.28
CA ALA A 44 8.26 -2.67 -16.46
C ALA A 44 9.76 -2.94 -16.29
N PRO A 45 10.29 -4.03 -16.87
CA PRO A 45 11.72 -4.28 -16.87
C PRO A 45 12.51 -3.10 -17.45
N HIS A 46 13.65 -2.76 -16.84
CA HIS A 46 14.48 -1.65 -17.29
C HIS A 46 14.87 -1.70 -18.76
N TRP A 47 15.10 -2.90 -19.32
CA TRP A 47 15.43 -3.04 -20.74
C TRP A 47 14.27 -2.59 -21.64
N LEU A 48 13.02 -2.85 -21.24
CA LEU A 48 11.83 -2.43 -21.98
C LEU A 48 11.67 -0.93 -21.88
N VAL A 49 11.76 -0.37 -20.67
CA VAL A 49 11.72 1.09 -20.45
C VAL A 49 12.79 1.81 -21.27
N ARG A 50 14.02 1.26 -21.36
CA ARG A 50 15.08 1.82 -22.21
C ARG A 50 14.80 1.70 -23.70
N LEU A 51 14.15 0.61 -24.13
CA LEU A 51 13.87 0.34 -25.53
C LEU A 51 12.76 1.24 -26.08
N ILE A 52 11.66 1.39 -25.33
CA ILE A 52 10.47 2.09 -25.82
C ILE A 52 10.23 3.42 -25.10
N GLY A 53 10.93 3.73 -24.02
CA GLY A 53 10.66 4.89 -23.18
C GLY A 53 9.56 4.61 -22.15
N ASN A 54 9.60 5.30 -21.01
CA ASN A 54 8.67 5.07 -19.90
C ASN A 54 7.20 5.38 -20.27
N ASP A 55 6.97 6.39 -21.10
CA ASP A 55 5.62 6.81 -21.49
C ASP A 55 4.94 5.79 -22.42
N ASN A 56 5.74 5.04 -23.18
CA ASN A 56 5.26 4.02 -24.10
C ASN A 56 5.14 2.62 -23.46
N VAL A 57 5.56 2.48 -22.20
CA VAL A 57 5.32 1.26 -21.43
C VAL A 57 3.81 1.05 -21.33
N PRO A 58 3.30 -0.08 -21.80
CA PRO A 58 1.87 -0.34 -21.78
C PRO A 58 1.25 -0.41 -20.37
N GLU A 59 -0.03 -0.07 -20.26
CA GLU A 59 -0.77 -0.01 -18.98
C GLU A 59 -0.81 -1.34 -18.20
N TRP A 60 -0.70 -2.48 -18.89
CA TRP A 60 -0.61 -3.80 -18.26
C TRP A 60 0.69 -4.05 -17.48
N TYR A 61 1.62 -3.09 -17.47
CA TYR A 61 2.74 -2.99 -16.53
C TYR A 61 2.48 -2.06 -15.34
N GLU A 62 1.33 -1.40 -15.28
CA GLU A 62 0.93 -0.63 -14.11
C GLU A 62 0.47 -1.57 -13.01
N ARG A 63 0.97 -1.33 -11.80
CA ARG A 63 0.63 -2.07 -10.60
C ARG A 63 0.23 -1.12 -9.51
N VAL A 64 -0.71 -1.51 -8.69
CA VAL A 64 -1.08 -0.73 -7.50
C VAL A 64 0.05 -0.85 -6.48
N ASP A 65 0.74 0.25 -6.23
CA ASP A 65 1.76 0.38 -5.19
C ASP A 65 1.27 1.17 -3.97
N LYS A 66 0.27 2.02 -4.17
CA LYS A 66 -0.33 2.82 -3.09
C LYS A 66 -1.84 2.81 -3.12
N ALA A 67 -2.42 2.73 -1.93
CA ALA A 67 -3.85 2.86 -1.73
C ALA A 67 -4.14 3.97 -0.72
N SER A 68 -4.96 4.92 -1.11
CA SER A 68 -5.54 5.93 -0.24
C SER A 68 -6.97 5.49 0.09
N ILE A 69 -7.23 5.23 1.36
CA ILE A 69 -8.48 4.65 1.85
C ILE A 69 -9.07 5.53 2.96
N ALA A 70 -10.38 5.70 2.98
CA ALA A 70 -11.14 6.36 4.03
C ALA A 70 -12.04 5.33 4.73
N PRO A 71 -11.47 4.37 5.49
CA PRO A 71 -12.23 3.25 6.04
C PRO A 71 -13.32 3.68 7.04
N GLY A 72 -13.20 4.86 7.65
CA GLY A 72 -14.17 5.43 8.59
C GLY A 72 -14.34 4.68 9.93
N THR A 73 -14.04 3.39 9.99
CA THR A 73 -14.17 2.52 11.16
C THR A 73 -13.20 1.32 11.07
N SER A 74 -13.00 0.61 12.19
CA SER A 74 -12.28 -0.68 12.21
C SER A 74 -12.94 -1.74 11.32
N ASP A 75 -14.27 -1.74 11.22
CA ASP A 75 -15.01 -2.63 10.31
C ASP A 75 -14.72 -2.32 8.84
N GLY A 76 -14.54 -1.03 8.50
CA GLY A 76 -14.07 -0.61 7.19
C GLY A 76 -12.70 -1.19 6.84
N ILE A 77 -11.73 -1.09 7.76
CA ILE A 77 -10.40 -1.69 7.58
C ILE A 77 -10.52 -3.21 7.40
N ARG A 78 -11.30 -3.88 8.27
CA ARG A 78 -11.50 -5.35 8.20
C ARG A 78 -12.08 -5.81 6.87
N LYS A 79 -12.98 -5.04 6.27
CA LYS A 79 -13.56 -5.31 4.94
C LYS A 79 -12.59 -5.05 3.79
N LEU A 80 -11.69 -4.06 3.93
CA LEU A 80 -10.74 -3.67 2.89
C LEU A 80 -9.50 -4.56 2.83
N VAL A 81 -8.98 -4.99 3.97
CA VAL A 81 -7.74 -5.79 4.06
C VAL A 81 -7.72 -7.00 3.11
N PRO A 82 -8.80 -7.79 2.95
CA PRO A 82 -8.83 -8.88 1.98
C PRO A 82 -8.49 -8.45 0.55
N TYR A 83 -9.00 -7.30 0.10
CA TYR A 83 -8.73 -6.76 -1.23
C TYR A 83 -7.32 -6.19 -1.34
N LEU A 84 -6.87 -5.46 -0.32
CA LEU A 84 -5.52 -4.86 -0.33
C LEU A 84 -4.41 -5.92 -0.40
N ARG A 85 -4.63 -7.11 0.18
CA ARG A 85 -3.70 -8.25 0.09
C ARG A 85 -3.56 -8.84 -1.31
N GLU A 86 -4.49 -8.56 -2.21
CA GLU A 86 -4.43 -9.05 -3.59
C GLU A 86 -3.47 -8.21 -4.45
N PHE A 87 -3.04 -7.03 -3.98
CA PHE A 87 -2.06 -6.20 -4.66
C PHE A 87 -0.63 -6.65 -4.31
N GLN A 88 0.07 -7.17 -5.31
CA GLN A 88 1.43 -7.70 -5.14
C GLN A 88 2.48 -6.62 -4.84
N TYR A 89 2.21 -5.37 -5.22
CA TYR A 89 3.17 -4.27 -5.13
C TYR A 89 2.78 -3.20 -4.13
N LEU A 90 1.67 -3.38 -3.40
CA LEU A 90 1.19 -2.41 -2.43
C LEU A 90 2.15 -2.34 -1.24
N ASP A 91 2.91 -1.25 -1.17
CA ASP A 91 3.85 -0.99 -0.09
C ASP A 91 3.48 0.25 0.73
N MET A 92 2.49 1.02 0.27
CA MET A 92 2.08 2.27 0.91
C MET A 92 0.56 2.35 1.04
N VAL A 93 0.10 2.64 2.25
CA VAL A 93 -1.31 2.93 2.51
C VAL A 93 -1.42 4.32 3.13
N PHE A 94 -2.29 5.14 2.54
CA PHE A 94 -2.78 6.37 3.13
C PHE A 94 -4.14 6.08 3.75
N ILE A 95 -4.31 6.41 5.02
CA ILE A 95 -5.61 6.44 5.66
C ILE A 95 -6.07 7.88 5.69
N GLU A 96 -7.02 8.21 4.82
CA GLU A 96 -7.68 9.51 4.75
C GLU A 96 -8.80 9.58 5.78
N GLU A 97 -8.93 10.75 6.42
CA GLU A 97 -10.00 11.12 7.35
C GLU A 97 -10.12 10.34 8.68
N GLY A 98 -10.51 11.09 9.73
CA GLY A 98 -10.73 10.61 11.08
C GLY A 98 -12.03 9.81 11.19
N GLY A 99 -11.91 8.49 11.08
CA GLY A 99 -12.98 7.57 11.43
C GLY A 99 -13.31 7.53 12.93
N GLU A 100 -14.32 6.75 13.29
CA GLU A 100 -14.64 6.44 14.69
C GLU A 100 -13.41 5.92 15.42
N ARG A 101 -13.26 6.33 16.68
CA ARG A 101 -12.18 5.90 17.54
C ARG A 101 -12.67 4.93 18.61
N PRO A 102 -11.88 3.90 18.94
CA PRO A 102 -10.53 3.58 18.41
C PRO A 102 -10.56 2.82 17.07
N VAL A 103 -9.56 3.08 16.20
CA VAL A 103 -9.33 2.35 14.94
C VAL A 103 -8.31 1.23 15.15
N GLU A 104 -8.64 0.00 14.74
CA GLU A 104 -7.77 -1.19 14.83
C GLU A 104 -6.69 -1.19 13.73
N PHE A 105 -5.66 -0.34 13.84
CA PHE A 105 -4.55 -0.30 12.87
C PHE A 105 -3.78 -1.62 12.79
N SER A 106 -3.77 -2.42 13.86
CA SER A 106 -3.09 -3.72 13.86
C SER A 106 -3.63 -4.68 12.79
N LEU A 107 -4.83 -4.47 12.25
CA LEU A 107 -5.36 -5.25 11.12
C LEU A 107 -4.47 -5.13 9.86
N LEU A 108 -3.75 -4.01 9.70
CA LEU A 108 -2.83 -3.79 8.58
C LEU A 108 -1.57 -4.68 8.65
N GLN A 109 -1.31 -5.35 9.77
CA GLN A 109 -0.24 -6.37 9.85
C GLN A 109 -0.44 -7.52 8.86
N GLN A 110 -1.68 -7.69 8.37
CA GLN A 110 -2.04 -8.68 7.36
C GLN A 110 -1.56 -8.30 5.95
N LEU A 111 -1.04 -7.08 5.75
CA LEU A 111 -0.42 -6.62 4.51
C LEU A 111 1.09 -6.83 4.63
N PRO A 112 1.64 -7.96 4.11
CA PRO A 112 3.01 -8.37 4.41
C PRO A 112 4.07 -7.44 3.82
N ASP A 113 3.77 -6.83 2.68
CA ASP A 113 4.68 -5.95 1.95
C ASP A 113 4.45 -4.46 2.26
N LEU A 114 3.55 -4.14 3.20
CA LEU A 114 3.29 -2.75 3.61
C LEU A 114 4.51 -2.20 4.35
N LYS A 115 5.13 -1.16 3.78
CA LYS A 115 6.32 -0.51 4.34
C LYS A 115 6.04 0.89 4.85
N SER A 116 5.07 1.56 4.25
CA SER A 116 4.74 2.94 4.54
C SER A 116 3.28 3.07 4.93
N LEU A 117 3.04 3.62 6.12
CA LEU A 117 1.71 4.01 6.56
C LEU A 117 1.69 5.52 6.72
N ASN A 118 0.79 6.17 5.99
CA ASN A 118 0.48 7.57 6.19
C ASN A 118 -0.92 7.67 6.79
N LEU A 119 -0.98 8.21 7.99
CA LEU A 119 -2.21 8.49 8.68
C LEU A 119 -2.53 9.95 8.43
N ASN A 120 -3.45 10.27 7.52
CA ASN A 120 -3.81 11.65 7.26
C ASN A 120 -4.86 12.15 8.28
N TYR A 121 -4.48 12.13 9.57
CA TYR A 121 -5.38 12.53 10.66
C TYR A 121 -5.25 14.00 11.03
N TYR A 122 -6.42 14.60 11.26
CA TYR A 122 -6.54 15.91 11.88
C TYR A 122 -6.45 15.84 13.42
N ASP A 123 -6.91 14.74 14.02
CA ASP A 123 -6.98 14.59 15.48
C ASP A 123 -5.77 13.84 16.08
N PRO A 124 -5.29 14.21 17.29
CA PRO A 124 -4.15 13.55 17.94
C PRO A 124 -4.40 12.08 18.21
N LEU A 125 -3.43 11.21 17.94
CA LEU A 125 -3.56 9.78 18.24
C LEU A 125 -3.70 9.55 19.75
N ASP A 126 -4.72 8.78 20.15
CA ASP A 126 -4.94 8.39 21.54
C ASP A 126 -4.01 7.22 21.95
N PRO A 127 -3.88 6.91 23.25
CA PRO A 127 -3.01 5.83 23.70
C PRO A 127 -3.35 4.45 23.10
N THR A 128 -4.63 4.21 22.82
CA THR A 128 -5.10 2.96 22.18
C THR A 128 -4.56 2.86 20.74
N SER A 129 -4.71 3.92 19.96
CA SER A 129 -4.23 4.02 18.57
C SER A 129 -2.70 3.89 18.51
N ILE A 130 -1.99 4.52 19.45
CA ILE A 130 -0.54 4.35 19.59
C ILE A 130 -0.19 2.89 19.88
N GLY A 131 -0.96 2.20 20.73
CA GLY A 131 -0.83 0.77 21.00
C GLY A 131 -0.99 -0.09 19.73
N GLU A 132 -2.02 0.18 18.93
CA GLU A 132 -2.30 -0.52 17.68
C GLU A 132 -1.19 -0.35 16.65
N LEU A 133 -0.65 0.87 16.49
CA LEU A 133 0.44 1.15 15.55
C LEU A 133 1.73 0.39 15.88
N LYS A 134 1.99 0.10 17.16
CA LYS A 134 3.16 -0.70 17.55
C LYS A 134 3.11 -2.13 17.04
N ALA A 135 1.95 -2.66 16.66
CA ALA A 135 1.85 -4.00 16.10
C ALA A 135 2.44 -4.07 14.68
N LEU A 136 2.55 -2.93 13.99
CA LEU A 136 3.00 -2.85 12.59
C LEU A 136 4.53 -2.87 12.46
N LYS A 137 5.13 -3.97 12.92
CA LYS A 137 6.59 -4.15 12.97
C LYS A 137 7.27 -4.16 11.60
N GLN A 138 6.51 -4.37 10.53
CA GLN A 138 7.01 -4.38 9.16
C GLN A 138 7.21 -2.97 8.57
N LEU A 139 6.68 -1.93 9.21
CA LEU A 139 6.77 -0.56 8.69
C LEU A 139 8.21 -0.04 8.70
N GLU A 140 8.62 0.52 7.57
CA GLU A 140 9.84 1.31 7.41
C GLU A 140 9.56 2.80 7.61
N VAL A 141 8.34 3.27 7.32
CA VAL A 141 7.92 4.67 7.47
C VAL A 141 6.53 4.76 8.07
N LEU A 142 6.39 5.60 9.10
CA LEU A 142 5.10 5.98 9.66
C LEU A 142 5.00 7.51 9.63
N SER A 143 4.02 8.02 8.90
CA SER A 143 3.63 9.42 8.92
C SER A 143 2.37 9.58 9.75
N PRO A 144 2.42 10.23 10.94
CA PRO A 144 1.25 10.39 11.80
C PRO A 144 0.24 11.42 11.29
N GLY A 145 0.58 12.15 10.22
CA GLY A 145 -0.31 13.10 9.55
C GLY A 145 -0.20 14.53 10.04
N TYR A 146 -1.33 15.24 9.97
CA TYR A 146 -1.42 16.63 10.44
C TYR A 146 -1.42 16.75 11.96
N SER A 147 -1.66 15.65 12.68
CA SER A 147 -1.63 15.68 14.13
C SER A 147 -0.25 15.35 14.69
N PRO A 148 0.42 16.31 15.34
CA PRO A 148 1.76 16.11 15.85
C PRO A 148 1.74 15.11 17.00
N LEU A 149 2.60 14.09 16.92
CA LEU A 149 2.91 13.23 18.05
C LEU A 149 3.61 14.04 19.14
N THR A 150 3.24 13.82 20.39
CA THR A 150 4.03 14.30 21.53
C THR A 150 5.38 13.59 21.59
N ASP A 151 6.39 14.21 22.21
CA ASP A 151 7.72 13.60 22.36
C ASP A 151 7.70 12.25 23.07
N SER A 152 6.76 12.03 24.00
CA SER A 152 6.59 10.75 24.69
C SER A 152 6.04 9.70 23.74
N GLN A 153 4.99 10.01 22.98
CA GLN A 153 4.41 9.11 21.98
C GLN A 153 5.42 8.75 20.89
N ARG A 154 6.20 9.74 20.41
CA ARG A 154 7.25 9.50 19.42
C ARG A 154 8.32 8.55 19.96
N ARG A 155 8.82 8.78 21.18
CA ARG A 155 9.78 7.87 21.83
C ARG A 155 9.22 6.47 22.04
N GLU A 156 7.96 6.39 22.42
CA GLU A 156 7.26 5.13 22.64
C GLU A 156 7.10 4.32 21.34
N LEU A 157 6.65 4.97 20.25
CA LEU A 157 6.58 4.36 18.93
C LEU A 157 7.97 3.98 18.40
N GLN A 158 8.97 4.84 18.56
CA GLN A 158 10.33 4.58 18.07
C GLN A 158 10.97 3.40 18.81
N SER A 159 10.74 3.27 20.12
CA SER A 159 11.20 2.13 20.91
C SER A 159 10.54 0.83 20.46
N ALA A 160 9.25 0.87 20.13
CA ALA A 160 8.51 -0.28 19.64
C ALA A 160 8.83 -0.64 18.19
N LEU A 161 9.15 0.35 17.35
CA LEU A 161 9.40 0.22 15.91
C LEU A 161 10.82 0.74 15.58
N PRO A 162 11.88 0.06 16.05
CA PRO A 162 13.25 0.59 15.98
C PRO A 162 13.76 0.82 14.55
N ASN A 163 13.20 0.10 13.57
CA ASN A 163 13.56 0.22 12.16
C ASN A 163 12.60 1.13 11.36
N CYS A 164 11.53 1.63 12.01
CA CYS A 164 10.57 2.52 11.38
C CYS A 164 11.01 3.96 11.59
N ARG A 165 11.06 4.74 10.50
CA ARG A 165 11.22 6.18 10.55
C ARG A 165 9.87 6.83 10.77
N ILE A 166 9.69 7.44 11.93
CA ILE A 166 8.52 8.27 12.22
C ILE A 166 8.77 9.66 11.64
N SER A 167 8.01 10.06 10.61
CA SER A 167 8.16 11.38 10.02
C SER A 167 7.72 12.48 10.99
N GLU A 168 8.12 13.71 10.68
CA GLU A 168 7.57 14.89 11.34
C GLU A 168 6.11 15.09 10.98
#